data_AF-A0AAX1X267-F1
#
_entry.id   AF-A0AAX1X267-F1
#
_cell.length_a   1.000
_cell.length_b   1.000
_cell.length_c   1.000
_cell.angle_alpha   90.00
_cell.angle_beta   90.00
_cell.angle_gamma   90.00
#
_symmetry.space_group_name_H-M   'P 1'
#
loop_
_entity.id
_entity.type
_entity.pdbx_description
1 polymer ?
#
loop_
_entity_poly.entity_id
_entity_poly.type
_entity_poly.pdbx_seq_one_letter_code
_entity_poly.pdbx_strand_id
1 'polypeptide(L)'
;MTRRAHAPSPFAFPLRLSHWMKGFALALPLFGNPAFAQDASAGPAGGVYNLLVGTYTGSGSDGIYVYRFDTDSGQVSPVSSAKAENPSYLVASRDGRHVYAVNELPGDAGPASVRGGVSAFDFDAKTGALKFVNRVSAQGNDPCYLSLSPDGRYLVVANYSVASDPGGSFSVFPVEATGALGAAVLNVHHEGTGPVKGRQDGAHVHSTVFSPDGKYLFVQDLGADKLYSYRYTPDGSRGLIGPTESRYTLAKAGSGPRHLVFGANGRFAYVTNELNASVDVYRYDDGRLAHIETVPMTAPGFAGKVGGGALHLSPDGRFLYATNRGDANDIVIYAVNAADGKLTLVGRQSSLGKTPREFAIDPSGKWLIVGNQDSDSVFVFRRDIASGRLEPNPARIRIDKPVDFKFVPVQ
;
A
#
# COMPACT_ATOMS: atom_id res chain seq x y z
N MET A 1 78.87 -11.01 -55.71
CA MET A 1 80.12 -11.22 -54.93
C MET A 1 79.72 -11.27 -53.44
N THR A 2 79.51 -12.45 -52.84
CA THR A 2 80.47 -13.24 -51.99
C THR A 2 80.97 -12.46 -50.76
N ARG A 3 80.93 -12.88 -49.48
CA ARG A 3 80.75 -14.15 -48.69
C ARG A 3 80.28 -13.74 -47.26
N ARG A 4 79.31 -14.41 -46.58
CA ARG A 4 79.38 -15.56 -45.63
C ARG A 4 80.39 -15.49 -44.45
N ALA A 5 79.86 -15.58 -43.22
CA ALA A 5 80.27 -16.45 -42.09
C ALA A 5 79.17 -16.36 -40.98
N HIS A 6 78.35 -17.38 -40.70
CA HIS A 6 78.52 -18.58 -39.85
C HIS A 6 78.11 -18.41 -38.36
N ALA A 7 77.17 -19.27 -37.95
CA ALA A 7 76.49 -19.39 -36.65
C ALA A 7 77.27 -20.31 -35.67
N PRO A 8 76.78 -20.61 -34.44
CA PRO A 8 75.74 -21.66 -34.28
C PRO A 8 74.70 -21.46 -33.15
N SER A 9 73.58 -22.20 -33.26
CA SER A 9 72.54 -22.51 -32.26
C SER A 9 72.95 -23.76 -31.44
N PRO A 10 72.33 -24.19 -30.31
CA PRO A 10 70.99 -24.81 -30.25
C PRO A 10 70.21 -24.49 -28.93
N PHE A 11 68.90 -24.70 -28.71
CA PHE A 11 68.13 -25.96 -28.62
C PHE A 11 66.62 -25.64 -28.51
N ALA A 12 65.80 -26.62 -28.87
CA ALA A 12 64.35 -26.57 -29.07
C ALA A 12 63.50 -27.02 -27.85
N PHE A 13 62.24 -26.59 -27.79
CA PHE A 13 60.99 -27.41 -27.84
C PHE A 13 59.79 -26.60 -27.29
N PRO A 14 58.56 -26.71 -27.86
CA PRO A 14 57.38 -25.99 -27.39
C PRO A 14 56.61 -26.82 -26.36
N LEU A 15 56.36 -26.27 -25.16
CA LEU A 15 55.48 -26.88 -24.17
C LEU A 15 54.05 -26.33 -24.30
N ARG A 16 53.11 -27.26 -24.52
CA ARG A 16 51.69 -27.11 -24.19
C ARG A 16 51.57 -26.87 -22.68
N LEU A 17 50.88 -25.82 -22.25
CA LEU A 17 50.34 -25.74 -20.88
C LEU A 17 48.83 -25.90 -20.90
N SER A 18 48.39 -27.08 -20.49
CA SER A 18 47.10 -27.33 -19.86
C SER A 18 46.96 -26.43 -18.63
N HIS A 19 45.93 -25.59 -18.58
CA HIS A 19 45.47 -24.99 -17.32
C HIS A 19 44.14 -25.62 -16.93
N TRP A 20 44.23 -26.49 -15.93
CA TRP A 20 43.13 -26.80 -15.03
C TRP A 20 42.80 -25.54 -14.22
N MET A 21 41.73 -24.83 -14.60
CA MET A 21 41.08 -23.91 -13.67
C MET A 21 40.11 -24.72 -12.80
N LYS A 22 40.61 -25.17 -11.65
CA LYS A 22 39.76 -25.42 -10.48
C LYS A 22 39.28 -24.05 -9.99
N GLY A 23 38.21 -23.55 -10.58
CA GLY A 23 37.51 -22.37 -10.10
C GLY A 23 36.72 -22.75 -8.84
N PHE A 24 37.14 -22.24 -7.69
CA PHE A 24 36.36 -22.20 -6.47
C PHE A 24 34.96 -21.65 -6.77
N ALA A 25 33.93 -22.48 -6.61
CA ALA A 25 32.57 -21.98 -6.50
C ALA A 25 32.49 -21.22 -5.17
N LEU A 26 32.68 -19.90 -5.23
CA LEU A 26 32.33 -19.01 -4.14
C LEU A 26 30.80 -19.03 -4.06
N ALA A 27 30.24 -19.96 -3.30
CA ALA A 27 28.86 -19.91 -2.87
C ALA A 27 28.74 -18.69 -1.96
N LEU A 28 28.51 -17.52 -2.57
CA LEU A 28 28.00 -16.38 -1.83
C LEU A 28 26.67 -16.85 -1.23
N PRO A 29 26.51 -16.82 0.10
CA PRO A 29 25.18 -16.92 0.65
C PRO A 29 24.41 -15.74 0.06
N LEU A 30 23.39 -16.05 -0.72
CA LEU A 30 22.31 -15.10 -1.00
C LEU A 30 21.69 -14.79 0.36
N PHE A 31 22.26 -13.79 1.05
CA PHE A 31 21.55 -13.12 2.11
C PHE A 31 20.31 -12.55 1.44
N GLY A 32 19.17 -13.22 1.63
CA GLY A 32 17.88 -12.64 1.27
C GLY A 32 17.80 -11.29 1.96
N ASN A 33 17.72 -10.22 1.18
CA ASN A 33 17.44 -8.91 1.77
C ASN A 33 16.14 -9.06 2.57
N PRO A 34 16.11 -8.62 3.84
CA PRO A 34 14.90 -8.70 4.64
C PRO A 34 13.80 -7.94 3.89
N ALA A 35 12.72 -8.64 3.56
CA ALA A 35 11.54 -8.01 2.98
C ALA A 35 10.93 -7.09 4.03
N PHE A 36 10.81 -5.80 3.72
CA PHE A 36 9.98 -4.89 4.48
C PHE A 36 8.51 -5.26 4.24
N ALA A 37 7.81 -5.65 5.30
CA ALA A 37 6.37 -5.80 5.24
C ALA A 37 5.72 -4.40 5.19
N GLN A 38 4.76 -4.26 4.28
CA GLN A 38 4.15 -3.00 3.86
C GLN A 38 3.45 -2.24 5.00
N ASP A 39 3.02 -2.94 6.06
CA ASP A 39 2.37 -2.38 7.25
C ASP A 39 3.00 -2.84 8.59
N ALA A 40 4.22 -3.37 8.58
CA ALA A 40 4.80 -3.95 9.79
C ALA A 40 5.32 -2.90 10.79
N SER A 41 4.41 -2.40 11.62
CA SER A 41 4.66 -2.54 13.06
C SER A 41 4.26 -3.98 13.43
N ALA A 42 5.15 -4.94 13.18
CA ALA A 42 4.92 -6.33 13.56
C ALA A 42 5.06 -6.44 15.08
N GLY A 43 4.02 -6.01 15.79
CA GLY A 43 3.86 -6.29 17.20
C GLY A 43 3.66 -7.79 17.47
N PRO A 44 3.72 -8.21 18.73
CA PRO A 44 3.46 -9.60 19.10
C PRO A 44 2.08 -10.05 18.60
N ALA A 45 1.96 -11.26 18.06
CA ALA A 45 0.71 -11.78 17.49
C ALA A 45 -0.46 -11.87 18.50
N GLY A 46 -0.27 -11.57 19.78
CA GLY A 46 -1.33 -11.48 20.78
C GLY A 46 -1.15 -10.28 21.69
N GLY A 47 -2.24 -9.81 22.27
CA GLY A 47 -2.27 -8.76 23.28
C GLY A 47 -3.33 -7.70 23.01
N VAL A 48 -3.14 -6.55 23.66
CA VAL A 48 -3.98 -5.37 23.45
C VAL A 48 -3.27 -4.43 22.49
N TYR A 49 -4.02 -3.90 21.54
CA TYR A 49 -3.57 -2.93 20.54
C TYR A 49 -4.37 -1.64 20.65
N ASN A 50 -3.76 -0.53 20.26
CA ASN A 50 -4.51 0.63 19.79
C ASN A 50 -5.04 0.32 18.38
N LEU A 51 -6.33 0.54 18.17
CA LEU A 51 -6.96 0.60 16.86
C LEU A 51 -7.26 2.07 16.55
N LEU A 52 -6.47 2.65 15.67
CA LEU A 52 -6.67 3.99 15.11
C LEU A 52 -7.70 3.90 13.99
N VAL A 53 -8.69 4.80 13.99
CA VAL A 53 -9.75 4.83 12.99
C VAL A 53 -9.79 6.21 12.31
N GLY A 54 -9.55 6.22 11.00
CA GLY A 54 -9.69 7.40 10.14
C GLY A 54 -11.14 7.57 9.68
N THR A 55 -11.58 8.81 9.49
CA THR A 55 -12.97 9.13 9.13
C THR A 55 -13.09 10.29 8.15
N TYR A 56 -14.29 10.47 7.58
CA TYR A 56 -14.70 11.76 7.02
C TYR A 56 -15.50 12.56 8.05
N THR A 57 -15.26 13.87 8.15
CA THR A 57 -15.80 14.70 9.25
C THR A 57 -17.08 15.46 8.93
N GLY A 58 -17.52 15.52 7.67
CA GLY A 58 -18.68 16.32 7.24
C GLY A 58 -20.06 15.95 7.81
N SER A 59 -20.15 14.94 8.69
CA SER A 59 -21.44 14.48 9.27
C SER A 59 -21.38 14.18 10.78
N GLY A 60 -20.42 14.74 11.52
CA GLY A 60 -20.39 14.67 12.99
C GLY A 60 -19.18 13.98 13.61
N SER A 61 -18.31 13.36 12.80
CA SER A 61 -17.04 12.81 13.30
C SER A 61 -16.08 13.93 13.74
N ASP A 62 -15.39 13.70 14.86
CA ASP A 62 -14.34 14.59 15.36
C ASP A 62 -13.05 14.50 14.54
N GLY A 63 -12.81 13.39 13.83
CA GLY A 63 -11.58 13.16 13.07
C GLY A 63 -11.02 11.75 13.26
N ILE A 64 -9.96 11.63 14.07
CA ILE A 64 -9.31 10.34 14.34
C ILE A 64 -9.83 9.79 15.67
N TYR A 65 -10.27 8.54 15.69
CA TYR A 65 -10.64 7.85 16.93
C TYR A 65 -9.59 6.79 17.30
N VAL A 66 -9.39 6.58 18.60
CA VAL A 66 -8.52 5.54 19.15
C VAL A 66 -9.34 4.61 20.03
N TYR A 67 -9.22 3.31 19.77
CA TYR A 67 -9.83 2.25 20.57
C TYR A 67 -8.74 1.33 21.12
N ARG A 68 -9.02 0.58 22.19
CA ARG A 68 -8.31 -0.66 22.49
C ARG A 68 -8.96 -1.80 21.75
N PHE A 69 -8.12 -2.66 21.19
CA PHE A 69 -8.51 -3.90 20.56
C PHE A 69 -7.81 -5.06 21.28
N ASP A 70 -8.58 -5.99 21.83
CA ASP A 70 -8.05 -7.20 22.45
C ASP A 70 -8.06 -8.35 21.41
N THR A 71 -6.88 -8.84 21.03
CA THR A 71 -6.77 -9.85 19.96
C THR A 71 -7.28 -11.24 20.36
N ASP A 72 -7.46 -11.51 21.65
CA ASP A 72 -7.94 -12.81 22.10
C ASP A 72 -9.47 -12.89 22.09
N SER A 73 -10.14 -11.80 22.46
CA SER A 73 -11.60 -11.72 22.54
C SER A 73 -12.26 -11.00 21.37
N GLY A 74 -11.51 -10.18 20.61
CA GLY A 74 -12.05 -9.29 19.57
C GLY A 74 -12.79 -8.07 20.13
N GLN A 75 -12.70 -7.81 21.44
CA GLN A 75 -13.35 -6.67 22.06
C GLN A 75 -12.71 -5.35 21.64
N VAL A 76 -13.55 -4.35 21.42
CA VAL A 76 -13.15 -2.99 21.02
C VAL A 76 -13.72 -1.98 22.00
N SER A 77 -12.88 -1.19 22.66
CA SER A 77 -13.31 -0.19 23.65
C SER A 77 -12.73 1.20 23.34
N PRO A 78 -13.53 2.28 23.44
CA PRO A 78 -13.06 3.62 23.11
C PRO A 78 -12.00 4.11 24.11
N VAL A 79 -11.04 4.90 23.62
CA VAL A 79 -9.93 5.44 24.42
C VAL A 79 -9.87 6.96 24.31
N SER A 80 -9.70 7.47 23.10
CA SER A 80 -9.49 8.90 22.86
C SER A 80 -9.94 9.27 21.44
N SER A 81 -9.90 10.56 21.13
CA SER A 81 -10.02 11.07 19.77
C SER A 81 -9.11 12.29 19.58
N ALA A 82 -8.79 12.59 18.33
CA ALA A 82 -8.12 13.82 17.94
C ALA A 82 -8.87 14.53 16.82
N LYS A 83 -9.00 15.85 16.97
CA LYS A 83 -9.63 16.68 15.95
C LYS A 83 -8.74 16.77 14.71
N ALA A 84 -9.28 16.38 13.57
CA ALA A 84 -8.63 16.48 12.28
C ALA A 84 -9.71 16.53 11.19
N GLU A 85 -9.48 17.31 10.14
CA GLU A 85 -10.43 17.45 9.04
C GLU A 85 -10.19 16.34 8.00
N ASN A 86 -11.24 15.55 7.71
CA ASN A 86 -11.21 14.41 6.79
C ASN A 86 -9.92 13.55 6.87
N PRO A 87 -9.55 13.00 8.03
CA PRO A 87 -8.41 12.09 8.19
C PRO A 87 -8.73 10.70 7.64
N SER A 88 -8.93 10.61 6.33
CA SER A 88 -9.48 9.44 5.65
C SER A 88 -8.48 8.29 5.45
N TYR A 89 -7.18 8.55 5.63
CA TYR A 89 -6.10 7.57 5.61
C TYR A 89 -5.01 7.96 6.60
N LEU A 90 -4.52 6.98 7.34
CA LEU A 90 -3.57 7.12 8.43
C LEU A 90 -2.33 6.26 8.15
N VAL A 91 -1.18 6.66 8.69
CA VAL A 91 -0.05 5.74 8.88
C VAL A 91 0.59 6.02 10.22
N ALA A 92 0.90 4.95 10.96
CA ALA A 92 1.69 5.05 12.17
C ALA A 92 3.18 4.88 11.81
N SER A 93 4.03 5.68 12.44
CA SER A 93 5.47 5.45 12.45
C SER A 93 5.82 4.08 13.03
N ARG A 94 6.93 3.50 12.58
CA ARG A 94 7.32 2.13 12.95
C ARG A 94 7.61 1.93 14.43
N ASP A 95 8.08 2.99 15.08
CA ASP A 95 8.31 2.99 16.53
C ASP A 95 7.01 3.21 17.33
N GLY A 96 5.90 3.47 16.65
CA GLY A 96 4.59 3.71 17.25
C GLY A 96 4.46 5.04 17.99
N ARG A 97 5.36 6.01 17.75
CA ARG A 97 5.39 7.29 18.49
C ARG A 97 4.74 8.46 17.76
N HIS A 98 4.48 8.30 16.47
CA HIS A 98 3.85 9.31 15.63
C HIS A 98 2.78 8.69 14.73
N VAL A 99 1.72 9.46 14.46
CA VAL A 99 0.68 9.14 13.48
C VAL A 99 0.58 10.29 12.48
N TYR A 100 0.52 9.94 11.21
CA TYR A 100 0.30 10.87 10.10
C TYR A 100 -1.07 10.61 9.50
N ALA A 101 -1.79 11.68 9.18
CA ALA A 101 -3.12 11.60 8.60
C ALA A 101 -3.22 12.54 7.40
N VAL A 102 -3.84 12.09 6.32
CA VAL A 102 -4.26 13.02 5.25
C VAL A 102 -5.31 13.99 5.79
N ASN A 103 -5.49 15.11 5.12
CA ASN A 103 -6.71 15.90 5.20
C ASN A 103 -7.29 15.93 3.79
N GLU A 104 -8.19 14.99 3.50
CA GLU A 104 -8.73 14.76 2.16
C GLU A 104 -9.70 15.90 1.80
N LEU A 105 -9.10 16.95 1.27
CA LEU A 105 -9.72 18.20 0.89
C LEU A 105 -9.26 18.56 -0.53
N PRO A 106 -10.10 19.26 -1.29
CA PRO A 106 -11.37 19.84 -0.85
C PRO A 106 -12.57 18.89 -1.00
N GLY A 107 -12.34 17.64 -1.37
CA GLY A 107 -13.35 16.63 -1.68
C GLY A 107 -13.93 16.81 -3.08
N ASP A 108 -14.72 15.83 -3.52
CA ASP A 108 -15.24 15.75 -4.90
C ASP A 108 -15.99 17.01 -5.39
N ALA A 109 -16.63 17.75 -4.48
CA ALA A 109 -17.38 18.96 -4.78
C ALA A 109 -16.62 20.26 -4.45
N GLY A 110 -15.36 20.15 -4.03
CA GLY A 110 -14.54 21.25 -3.58
C GLY A 110 -13.83 22.01 -4.70
N PRO A 111 -13.44 23.28 -4.47
CA PRO A 111 -12.77 24.09 -5.50
C PRO A 111 -11.35 23.58 -5.79
N ALA A 112 -11.04 23.34 -7.06
CA ALA A 112 -9.72 22.85 -7.50
C ALA A 112 -8.52 23.69 -7.03
N SER A 113 -8.72 24.97 -6.69
CA SER A 113 -7.68 25.87 -6.16
C SER A 113 -7.27 25.55 -4.71
N VAL A 114 -8.09 24.84 -3.93
CA VAL A 114 -7.80 24.50 -2.53
C VAL A 114 -6.98 23.23 -2.48
N ARG A 115 -5.79 23.28 -1.88
CA ARG A 115 -4.95 22.09 -1.68
C ARG A 115 -5.36 21.35 -0.41
N GLY A 116 -5.27 20.02 -0.45
CA GLY A 116 -5.40 19.17 0.71
C GLY A 116 -4.21 19.31 1.68
N GLY A 117 -4.29 18.61 2.80
CA GLY A 117 -3.27 18.69 3.85
C GLY A 117 -2.76 17.33 4.31
N VAL A 118 -1.73 17.37 5.16
CA VAL A 118 -1.25 16.24 5.93
C VAL A 118 -0.95 16.73 7.33
N SER A 119 -1.55 16.10 8.33
CA SER A 119 -1.32 16.38 9.75
C SER A 119 -0.40 15.33 10.37
N ALA A 120 0.54 15.77 11.21
CA ALA A 120 1.36 14.93 12.05
C ALA A 120 0.91 15.03 13.52
N PHE A 121 0.95 13.90 14.22
CA PHE A 121 0.60 13.79 15.63
C PHE A 121 1.67 13.00 16.37
N ASP A 122 2.03 13.45 17.57
CA ASP A 122 2.65 12.59 18.56
C ASP A 122 1.60 11.60 19.07
N PHE A 123 2.00 10.35 19.22
CA PHE A 123 1.16 9.27 19.66
C PHE A 123 1.76 8.59 20.89
N ASP A 124 1.02 8.63 22.00
CA ASP A 124 1.34 7.87 23.18
C ASP A 124 0.63 6.51 23.08
N ALA A 125 1.36 5.46 22.67
CA ALA A 125 0.80 4.13 22.51
C ALA A 125 0.23 3.54 23.82
N LYS A 126 0.76 3.97 24.97
CA LYS A 126 0.31 3.49 26.28
C LYS A 126 -1.03 4.10 26.65
N THR A 127 -1.21 5.41 26.49
CA THR A 127 -2.48 6.09 26.84
C THR A 127 -3.47 6.15 25.69
N GLY A 128 -3.00 5.96 24.45
CA GLY A 128 -3.77 6.14 23.22
C GLY A 128 -3.98 7.61 22.87
N ALA A 129 -3.27 8.55 23.49
CA ALA A 129 -3.44 9.98 23.23
C ALA A 129 -2.72 10.41 21.94
N LEU A 130 -3.41 11.22 21.14
CA LEU A 130 -2.89 11.87 19.93
C LEU A 130 -2.74 13.36 20.21
N LYS A 131 -1.53 13.90 20.05
CA LYS A 131 -1.24 15.33 20.21
C LYS A 131 -0.78 15.90 18.87
N PHE A 132 -1.51 16.89 18.37
CA PHE A 132 -1.16 17.56 17.12
C PHE A 132 0.25 18.17 17.18
N VAL A 133 1.05 17.95 16.13
CA VAL A 133 2.41 18.48 15.96
C VAL A 133 2.38 19.62 14.94
N ASN A 134 2.12 19.30 13.67
CA ASN A 134 1.98 20.28 12.61
C ASN A 134 1.09 19.79 11.47
N ARG A 135 0.75 20.69 10.55
CA ARG A 135 0.04 20.40 9.30
C ARG A 135 0.78 21.07 8.14
N VAL A 136 0.95 20.35 7.05
CA VAL A 136 1.54 20.86 5.80
C VAL A 136 0.54 20.73 4.64
N SER A 137 0.71 21.53 3.59
CA SER A 137 -0.04 21.35 2.34
C SER A 137 0.44 20.07 1.65
N ALA A 138 -0.49 19.25 1.18
CA ALA A 138 -0.20 18.04 0.39
C ALA A 138 0.34 18.34 -1.01
N GLN A 139 0.37 19.61 -1.42
CA GLN A 139 0.72 20.10 -2.78
C GLN A 139 -0.21 19.59 -3.89
N GLY A 140 -1.30 18.91 -3.55
CA GLY A 140 -2.36 18.48 -4.47
C GLY A 140 -3.73 18.52 -3.81
N ASN A 141 -4.75 18.11 -4.56
CA ASN A 141 -6.12 17.96 -4.07
C ASN A 141 -6.36 16.51 -3.63
N ASP A 142 -7.25 16.35 -2.66
CA ASP A 142 -7.79 15.06 -2.21
C ASP A 142 -6.69 14.02 -1.87
N PRO A 143 -5.74 14.35 -0.97
CA PRO A 143 -4.77 13.38 -0.51
C PRO A 143 -5.50 12.19 0.15
N CYS A 144 -5.25 10.99 -0.33
CA CYS A 144 -6.09 9.82 -0.02
C CYS A 144 -5.30 8.57 0.42
N TYR A 145 -3.96 8.64 0.44
CA TYR A 145 -3.10 7.54 0.86
C TYR A 145 -1.75 8.05 1.35
N LEU A 146 -1.18 7.37 2.35
CA LEU A 146 0.13 7.66 2.92
C LEU A 146 1.00 6.42 2.93
N SER A 147 2.29 6.59 2.67
CA SER A 147 3.30 5.57 2.94
C SER A 147 4.57 6.18 3.55
N LEU A 148 5.15 5.50 4.53
CA LEU A 148 6.47 5.84 5.04
C LEU A 148 7.53 5.13 4.21
N SER A 149 8.58 5.88 3.88
CA SER A 149 9.76 5.34 3.23
C SER A 149 10.43 4.23 4.05
N PRO A 150 11.16 3.30 3.40
CA PRO A 150 11.81 2.18 4.05
C PRO A 150 12.82 2.54 5.15
N ASP A 151 13.34 3.76 5.16
CA ASP A 151 14.24 4.27 6.20
C ASP A 151 13.54 5.19 7.22
N GLY A 152 12.24 5.45 7.03
CA GLY A 152 11.42 6.31 7.88
C GLY A 152 11.69 7.81 7.70
N ARG A 153 12.55 8.23 6.76
CA ARG A 153 12.98 9.63 6.61
C ARG A 153 12.01 10.49 5.81
N TYR A 154 11.12 9.86 5.07
CA TYR A 154 10.14 10.53 4.21
C TYR A 154 8.76 9.91 4.34
N LEU A 155 7.75 10.77 4.24
CA LEU A 155 6.35 10.43 4.06
C LEU A 155 5.95 10.74 2.61
N VAL A 156 5.39 9.76 1.91
CA VAL A 156 4.87 9.89 0.55
C VAL A 156 3.35 9.94 0.58
N VAL A 157 2.77 10.88 -0.16
CA VAL A 157 1.33 11.16 -0.15
C VAL A 157 0.78 11.06 -1.56
N ALA A 158 -0.24 10.22 -1.75
CA ALA A 158 -1.02 10.14 -2.98
C ALA A 158 -2.10 11.22 -2.98
N ASN A 159 -2.12 12.07 -4.02
CA ASN A 159 -3.16 13.07 -4.24
C ASN A 159 -4.08 12.60 -5.37
N TYR A 160 -5.34 12.32 -5.05
CA TYR A 160 -6.30 11.79 -6.02
C TYR A 160 -6.72 12.86 -7.04
N SER A 161 -7.05 14.07 -6.57
CA SER A 161 -7.57 15.19 -7.34
C SER A 161 -8.72 14.84 -8.30
N VAL A 162 -9.98 15.16 -7.94
CA VAL A 162 -11.10 15.02 -8.88
C VAL A 162 -10.97 15.98 -10.08
N ALA A 163 -10.32 17.13 -9.88
CA ALA A 163 -10.08 18.10 -10.94
C ALA A 163 -8.94 17.64 -11.88
N SER A 164 -9.10 17.92 -13.18
CA SER A 164 -8.07 17.65 -14.20
C SER A 164 -6.83 18.54 -14.07
N ASP A 165 -6.96 19.71 -13.46
CA ASP A 165 -5.88 20.61 -13.06
C ASP A 165 -6.09 20.97 -11.58
N PRO A 166 -5.18 20.57 -10.67
CA PRO A 166 -3.81 20.11 -10.94
C PRO A 166 -3.66 18.62 -11.31
N GLY A 167 -4.75 17.84 -11.33
CA GLY A 167 -4.70 16.42 -11.64
C GLY A 167 -4.02 15.58 -10.55
N GLY A 168 -4.05 14.26 -10.74
CA GLY A 168 -3.43 13.30 -9.84
C GLY A 168 -1.92 13.50 -9.72
N SER A 169 -1.41 13.43 -8.50
CA SER A 169 0.02 13.57 -8.20
C SER A 169 0.42 12.77 -6.97
N PHE A 170 1.71 12.68 -6.70
CA PHE A 170 2.19 12.33 -5.36
C PHE A 170 3.23 13.32 -4.86
N SER A 171 3.31 13.49 -3.55
CA SER A 171 4.22 14.41 -2.87
C SER A 171 5.11 13.67 -1.88
N VAL A 172 6.32 14.17 -1.64
CA VAL A 172 7.29 13.61 -0.70
C VAL A 172 7.68 14.67 0.32
N PHE A 173 7.52 14.33 1.60
CA PHE A 173 7.81 15.20 2.73
C PHE A 173 8.90 14.58 3.60
N PRO A 174 9.93 15.34 4.00
CA PRO A 174 10.87 14.87 5.00
C PRO A 174 10.16 14.76 6.35
N VAL A 175 10.45 13.68 7.06
CA VAL A 175 10.03 13.45 8.45
C VAL A 175 11.19 13.88 9.34
N GLU A 176 10.94 14.89 10.18
CA GLU A 176 11.92 15.40 11.13
C GLU A 176 12.12 14.42 12.30
N ALA A 177 13.22 14.54 13.02
CA ALA A 177 13.51 13.69 14.19
C ALA A 177 12.45 13.83 15.31
N THR A 178 11.73 14.94 15.33
CA THR A 178 10.60 15.22 16.23
C THR A 178 9.29 14.57 15.77
N GLY A 179 9.26 13.95 14.60
CA GLY A 179 8.07 13.44 13.94
C GLY A 179 7.30 14.48 13.13
N ALA A 180 7.67 15.77 13.19
CA ALA A 180 7.07 16.82 12.38
C ALA A 180 7.35 16.63 10.88
N LEU A 181 6.44 17.12 10.03
CA LEU A 181 6.64 17.13 8.58
C LEU A 181 7.27 18.45 8.11
N GLY A 182 8.36 18.36 7.36
CA GLY A 182 8.94 19.53 6.69
C GLY A 182 8.22 19.90 5.40
N ALA A 183 8.68 20.93 4.70
CA ALA A 183 8.16 21.30 3.38
C ALA A 183 8.37 20.17 2.36
N ALA A 184 7.44 20.03 1.40
CA ALA A 184 7.56 19.05 0.34
C ALA A 184 8.89 19.23 -0.43
N VAL A 185 9.66 18.15 -0.56
CA VAL A 185 10.91 18.13 -1.32
C VAL A 185 10.71 17.66 -2.76
N LEU A 186 9.54 17.08 -3.05
CA LEU A 186 9.15 16.65 -4.38
C LEU A 186 7.62 16.62 -4.48
N ASN A 187 7.11 17.01 -5.63
CA ASN A 187 5.73 16.77 -6.05
C ASN A 187 5.76 16.37 -7.53
N VAL A 188 5.16 15.23 -7.85
CA VAL A 188 5.19 14.62 -9.19
C VAL A 188 3.76 14.50 -9.69
N HIS A 189 3.43 15.28 -10.73
CA HIS A 189 2.17 15.16 -11.44
C HIS A 189 2.23 13.99 -12.41
N HIS A 190 1.13 13.25 -12.48
CA HIS A 190 0.91 12.26 -13.51
C HIS A 190 0.04 12.83 -14.62
N GLU A 191 0.25 12.30 -15.82
CA GLU A 191 -0.57 12.61 -16.98
C GLU A 191 -1.16 11.32 -17.58
N GLY A 192 -2.35 11.45 -18.14
CA GLY A 192 -3.05 10.36 -18.80
C GLY A 192 -4.54 10.43 -18.59
N THR A 193 -5.25 9.64 -19.38
CA THR A 193 -6.70 9.47 -19.33
C THR A 193 -7.01 8.00 -19.61
N GLY A 194 -8.27 7.64 -19.37
CA GLY A 194 -8.81 6.32 -19.61
C GLY A 194 -10.22 6.39 -20.21
N PRO A 195 -10.81 5.25 -20.56
CA PRO A 195 -12.09 5.20 -21.27
C PRO A 195 -13.31 5.57 -20.42
N VAL A 196 -13.23 5.54 -19.09
CA VAL A 196 -14.39 5.76 -18.20
C VAL A 196 -14.61 7.25 -17.94
N LYS A 197 -15.56 7.84 -18.66
CA LYS A 197 -15.96 9.25 -18.53
C LYS A 197 -16.38 9.62 -17.11
N GLY A 198 -15.96 10.80 -16.66
CA GLY A 198 -16.16 11.33 -15.31
C GLY A 198 -15.25 10.72 -14.24
N ARG A 199 -14.52 9.64 -14.55
CA ARG A 199 -13.63 8.95 -13.61
C ARG A 199 -12.18 8.83 -14.09
N GLN A 200 -11.95 9.02 -15.39
CA GLN A 200 -10.64 8.89 -16.03
C GLN A 200 -10.40 10.00 -17.07
N ASP A 201 -10.99 11.18 -16.86
CA ASP A 201 -10.77 12.35 -17.72
C ASP A 201 -9.43 13.05 -17.43
N GLY A 202 -8.71 12.60 -16.40
CA GLY A 202 -7.35 12.98 -16.04
C GLY A 202 -6.72 11.93 -15.13
N ALA A 203 -5.48 12.16 -14.70
CA ALA A 203 -4.78 11.30 -13.75
C ALA A 203 -5.42 11.37 -12.36
N HIS A 204 -5.43 10.25 -11.64
CA HIS A 204 -5.91 10.15 -10.25
C HIS A 204 -5.04 9.19 -9.44
N VAL A 205 -4.00 9.71 -8.79
CA VAL A 205 -3.08 8.88 -7.98
C VAL A 205 -3.78 8.45 -6.70
N HIS A 206 -4.00 7.15 -6.54
CA HIS A 206 -4.80 6.62 -5.45
C HIS A 206 -3.97 5.91 -4.37
N SER A 207 -2.78 5.40 -4.68
CA SER A 207 -1.89 4.88 -3.63
C SER A 207 -0.41 4.95 -4.02
N THR A 208 0.43 4.95 -2.99
CA THR A 208 1.90 4.99 -3.07
C THR A 208 2.42 3.89 -2.17
N VAL A 209 3.18 2.94 -2.74
CA VAL A 209 3.57 1.71 -2.04
C VAL A 209 5.03 1.39 -2.32
N PHE A 210 5.85 1.30 -1.26
CA PHE A 210 7.22 0.87 -1.41
C PHE A 210 7.32 -0.64 -1.66
N SER A 211 8.26 -1.03 -2.50
CA SER A 211 8.57 -2.43 -2.76
C SER A 211 9.12 -3.13 -1.51
N PRO A 212 8.98 -4.47 -1.40
CA PRO A 212 9.46 -5.22 -0.24
C PRO A 212 10.98 -5.11 -0.03
N ASP A 213 11.75 -4.90 -1.09
CA ASP A 213 13.20 -4.67 -1.01
C ASP A 213 13.57 -3.21 -0.65
N GLY A 214 12.58 -2.33 -0.53
CA GLY A 214 12.73 -0.92 -0.20
C GLY A 214 13.40 -0.07 -1.28
N LYS A 215 13.57 -0.59 -2.50
CA LYS A 215 14.30 0.10 -3.58
C LYS A 215 13.42 0.85 -4.55
N TYR A 216 12.12 0.56 -4.56
CA TYR A 216 11.18 1.10 -5.52
C TYR A 216 9.93 1.63 -4.83
N LEU A 217 9.31 2.62 -5.46
CA LEU A 217 8.00 3.15 -5.12
C LEU A 217 7.06 2.87 -6.30
N PHE A 218 5.99 2.14 -6.03
CA PHE A 218 4.90 1.93 -6.96
C PHE A 218 3.78 2.92 -6.70
N VAL A 219 3.23 3.49 -7.76
CA VAL A 219 2.18 4.51 -7.67
C VAL A 219 1.03 4.14 -8.60
N GLN A 220 -0.14 3.86 -8.01
CA GLN A 220 -1.33 3.43 -8.74
C GLN A 220 -2.13 4.66 -9.18
N ASP A 221 -2.35 4.77 -10.48
CA ASP A 221 -3.11 5.86 -11.07
C ASP A 221 -4.41 5.34 -11.69
N LEU A 222 -5.52 5.60 -10.98
CA LEU A 222 -6.85 5.18 -11.38
C LEU A 222 -7.25 5.82 -12.71
N GLY A 223 -6.92 7.10 -12.88
CA GLY A 223 -7.30 7.90 -14.03
C GLY A 223 -6.59 7.49 -15.32
N ALA A 224 -5.35 7.02 -15.20
CA ALA A 224 -4.51 6.70 -16.35
C ALA A 224 -4.37 5.20 -16.68
N ASP A 225 -5.00 4.30 -15.91
CA ASP A 225 -4.83 2.84 -16.00
C ASP A 225 -3.35 2.40 -15.94
N LYS A 226 -2.57 3.01 -15.05
CA LYS A 226 -1.13 2.79 -14.94
C LYS A 226 -0.70 2.49 -13.51
N LEU A 227 0.29 1.61 -13.40
CA LEU A 227 1.07 1.36 -12.18
C LEU A 227 2.47 1.90 -12.42
N TYR A 228 2.72 3.14 -12.02
CA TYR A 228 4.03 3.75 -12.16
C TYR A 228 5.04 3.11 -11.21
N SER A 229 6.31 3.07 -11.63
CA SER A 229 7.42 2.50 -10.89
C SER A 229 8.58 3.48 -10.89
N TYR A 230 8.98 3.90 -9.69
CA TYR A 230 10.08 4.79 -9.43
C TYR A 230 11.13 4.09 -8.57
N ARG A 231 12.41 4.39 -8.81
CA ARG A 231 13.51 4.05 -7.91
C ARG A 231 13.51 5.02 -6.72
N TYR A 232 13.68 4.48 -5.53
CA TYR A 232 13.92 5.23 -4.30
C TYR A 232 15.42 5.25 -3.98
N THR A 233 15.99 6.46 -3.88
CA THR A 233 17.43 6.67 -3.65
C THR A 233 17.62 7.65 -2.49
N PRO A 234 17.60 7.20 -1.22
CA PRO A 234 17.58 8.07 -0.04
C PRO A 234 18.85 8.90 0.17
N ASP A 235 19.96 8.52 -0.45
CA ASP A 235 21.21 9.30 -0.46
C ASP A 235 21.22 10.43 -1.51
N GLY A 236 20.17 10.50 -2.34
CA GLY A 236 20.03 11.50 -3.40
C GLY A 236 20.98 11.31 -4.60
N SER A 237 21.83 10.28 -4.62
CA SER A 237 22.87 10.07 -5.65
C SER A 237 22.32 9.97 -7.07
N ARG A 238 21.03 9.63 -7.22
CA ARG A 238 20.32 9.50 -8.50
C ARG A 238 18.96 10.21 -8.51
N GLY A 239 18.79 11.20 -7.63
CA GLY A 239 17.49 11.79 -7.31
C GLY A 239 16.69 10.92 -6.34
N LEU A 240 15.98 11.56 -5.40
CA LEU A 240 15.30 10.88 -4.30
C LEU A 240 14.27 9.85 -4.78
N ILE A 241 13.43 10.24 -5.75
CA ILE A 241 12.47 9.40 -6.46
C ILE A 241 12.70 9.63 -7.95
N GLY A 242 13.21 8.63 -8.66
CA GLY A 242 13.53 8.71 -10.09
C GLY A 242 12.80 7.65 -10.90
N PRO A 243 12.43 7.89 -12.17
CA PRO A 243 11.73 6.88 -12.96
C PRO A 243 12.60 5.64 -13.19
N THR A 244 11.97 4.46 -13.20
CA THR A 244 12.60 3.25 -13.73
C THR A 244 12.66 3.25 -15.25
N GLU A 245 13.43 2.35 -15.86
CA GLU A 245 13.48 2.21 -17.33
C GLU A 245 12.11 1.83 -17.91
N SER A 246 11.36 0.97 -17.21
CA SER A 246 10.01 0.57 -17.63
C SER A 246 8.97 1.68 -17.39
N ARG A 247 9.23 2.60 -16.45
CA ARG A 247 8.39 3.73 -16.02
C ARG A 247 7.05 3.32 -15.39
N TYR A 248 6.27 2.50 -16.06
CA TYR A 248 4.97 2.02 -15.58
C TYR A 248 4.61 0.67 -16.20
N THR A 249 3.68 -0.02 -15.54
CA THR A 249 2.95 -1.17 -16.09
C THR A 249 1.54 -0.72 -16.45
N LEU A 250 1.03 -1.14 -17.60
CA LEU A 250 -0.35 -0.85 -18.01
C LEU A 250 -1.31 -1.83 -17.33
N ALA A 251 -2.36 -1.30 -16.71
CA ALA A 251 -3.54 -2.07 -16.38
C ALA A 251 -4.44 -2.21 -17.62
N LYS A 252 -5.42 -3.10 -17.57
CA LYS A 252 -6.44 -3.17 -18.61
C LYS A 252 -7.20 -1.83 -18.65
N ALA A 253 -7.45 -1.30 -19.85
CA ALA A 253 -8.18 -0.05 -20.01
C ALA A 253 -9.56 -0.08 -19.32
N GLY A 254 -9.87 0.97 -18.57
CA GLY A 254 -11.08 1.11 -17.77
C GLY A 254 -11.08 0.32 -16.45
N SER A 255 -9.93 -0.13 -15.98
CA SER A 255 -9.84 -0.87 -14.71
C SER A 255 -9.76 0.06 -13.51
N GLY A 256 -8.98 1.13 -13.62
CA GLY A 256 -8.76 2.09 -12.56
C GLY A 256 -8.03 1.49 -11.35
N PRO A 257 -6.71 1.21 -11.45
CA PRO A 257 -5.94 0.63 -10.36
C PRO A 257 -5.96 1.55 -9.14
N ARG A 258 -6.25 0.97 -7.97
CA ARG A 258 -6.57 1.69 -6.73
C ARG A 258 -5.51 1.48 -5.65
N HIS A 259 -5.52 0.33 -4.98
CA HIS A 259 -4.55 -0.03 -3.94
C HIS A 259 -3.69 -1.20 -4.41
N LEU A 260 -2.44 -1.26 -3.96
CA LEU A 260 -1.51 -2.36 -4.18
C LEU A 260 -1.06 -2.95 -2.85
N VAL A 261 -0.96 -4.29 -2.77
CA VAL A 261 -0.25 -4.97 -1.68
C VAL A 261 0.75 -5.99 -2.22
N PHE A 262 1.91 -6.10 -1.57
CA PHE A 262 2.87 -7.17 -1.87
C PHE A 262 2.56 -8.45 -1.08
N GLY A 263 2.74 -9.60 -1.74
CA GLY A 263 2.71 -10.91 -1.09
C GLY A 263 3.80 -11.06 -0.03
N ALA A 264 3.57 -11.94 0.96
CA ALA A 264 4.49 -12.13 2.10
C ALA A 264 5.92 -12.54 1.69
N ASN A 265 6.08 -13.22 0.55
CA ASN A 265 7.39 -13.60 0.01
C ASN A 265 8.05 -12.50 -0.86
N GLY A 266 7.38 -11.36 -1.04
CA GLY A 266 7.81 -10.23 -1.86
C GLY A 266 7.88 -10.49 -3.36
N ARG A 267 7.45 -11.67 -3.85
CA ARG A 267 7.55 -12.07 -5.27
C ARG A 267 6.31 -11.73 -6.09
N PHE A 268 5.21 -11.42 -5.43
CA PHE A 268 3.94 -11.13 -6.06
C PHE A 268 3.38 -9.81 -5.54
N ALA A 269 2.62 -9.13 -6.38
CA ALA A 269 1.83 -7.97 -6.01
C ALA A 269 0.39 -8.17 -6.47
N TYR A 270 -0.54 -7.65 -5.67
CA TYR A 270 -1.97 -7.69 -5.90
C TYR A 270 -2.49 -6.27 -5.98
N VAL A 271 -3.41 -6.01 -6.90
CA VAL A 271 -3.92 -4.66 -7.14
C VAL A 271 -5.43 -4.69 -7.27
N THR A 272 -6.14 -3.93 -6.46
CA THR A 272 -7.57 -3.71 -6.68
C THR A 272 -7.78 -2.70 -7.78
N ASN A 273 -8.71 -3.01 -8.67
CA ASN A 273 -9.17 -2.13 -9.73
C ASN A 273 -10.57 -1.64 -9.37
N GLU A 274 -10.71 -0.32 -9.16
CA GLU A 274 -11.94 0.27 -8.66
C GLU A 274 -13.09 0.16 -9.66
N LEU A 275 -12.83 0.57 -10.91
CA LEU A 275 -13.87 0.89 -11.88
C LEU A 275 -14.55 -0.35 -12.47
N ASN A 276 -13.85 -1.49 -12.46
CA ASN A 276 -14.37 -2.76 -12.96
C ASN A 276 -14.50 -3.86 -11.88
N ALA A 277 -14.17 -3.55 -10.62
CA ALA A 277 -14.15 -4.47 -9.50
C ALA A 277 -13.45 -5.80 -9.82
N SER A 278 -12.14 -5.71 -10.05
CA SER A 278 -11.26 -6.86 -10.23
C SER A 278 -10.03 -6.76 -9.35
N VAL A 279 -9.35 -7.89 -9.16
CA VAL A 279 -8.00 -7.94 -8.59
C VAL A 279 -7.04 -8.43 -9.67
N ASP A 280 -6.02 -7.64 -9.97
CA ASP A 280 -4.91 -8.07 -10.80
C ASP A 280 -3.81 -8.69 -9.93
N VAL A 281 -3.18 -9.74 -10.46
CA VAL A 281 -2.03 -10.40 -9.87
C VAL A 281 -0.82 -10.14 -10.75
N TYR A 282 0.30 -9.75 -10.15
CA TYR A 282 1.56 -9.49 -10.83
C TYR A 282 2.70 -10.28 -10.18
N ARG A 283 3.65 -10.73 -11.00
CA ARG A 283 4.99 -11.11 -10.54
C ARG A 283 5.81 -9.83 -10.36
N TYR A 284 6.43 -9.67 -9.19
CA TYR A 284 7.39 -8.61 -8.92
C TYR A 284 8.82 -9.11 -9.14
N ASP A 285 9.63 -8.29 -9.81
CA ASP A 285 11.04 -8.56 -10.08
C ASP A 285 11.78 -7.24 -10.32
N ASP A 286 12.63 -6.83 -9.38
CA ASP A 286 13.50 -5.64 -9.46
C ASP A 286 12.82 -4.39 -10.06
N GLY A 287 11.75 -3.92 -9.42
CA GLY A 287 11.03 -2.72 -9.86
C GLY A 287 10.07 -2.93 -11.04
N ARG A 288 9.96 -4.15 -11.59
CA ARG A 288 9.02 -4.50 -12.66
C ARG A 288 7.85 -5.34 -12.13
N LEU A 289 6.65 -5.02 -12.60
CA LEU A 289 5.45 -5.83 -12.41
C LEU A 289 5.08 -6.50 -13.74
N ALA A 290 5.02 -7.82 -13.76
CA ALA A 290 4.58 -8.60 -14.91
C ALA A 290 3.22 -9.22 -14.58
N HIS A 291 2.18 -8.86 -15.34
CA HIS A 291 0.82 -9.37 -15.14
C HIS A 291 0.76 -10.90 -15.24
N ILE A 292 -0.01 -11.52 -14.35
CA ILE A 292 -0.25 -12.97 -14.28
C ILE A 292 -1.72 -13.27 -14.61
N GLU A 293 -2.64 -12.63 -13.89
CA GLU A 293 -4.08 -12.82 -14.09
C GLU A 293 -4.89 -11.62 -13.59
N THR A 294 -6.15 -11.57 -14.00
CA THR A 294 -7.17 -10.64 -13.51
C THR A 294 -8.37 -11.46 -13.06
N VAL A 295 -8.80 -11.28 -11.81
CA VAL A 295 -9.91 -12.03 -11.22
C VAL A 295 -11.07 -11.10 -10.91
N PRO A 296 -12.31 -11.39 -11.37
CA PRO A 296 -13.47 -10.56 -11.07
C PRO A 296 -13.88 -10.71 -9.59
N MET A 297 -14.20 -9.59 -8.96
CA MET A 297 -14.68 -9.57 -7.57
C MET A 297 -16.17 -9.93 -7.47
N THR A 298 -16.95 -9.67 -8.52
CA THR A 298 -18.38 -9.96 -8.54
C THR A 298 -18.70 -11.39 -8.97
N ALA A 299 -19.90 -11.87 -8.59
CA ALA A 299 -20.44 -13.11 -9.12
C ALA A 299 -20.79 -12.95 -10.62
N PRO A 300 -20.73 -14.02 -11.42
CA PRO A 300 -21.16 -13.98 -12.81
C PRO A 300 -22.59 -13.41 -12.96
N GLY A 301 -22.76 -12.46 -13.87
CA GLY A 301 -24.06 -11.82 -14.13
C GLY A 301 -24.47 -10.71 -13.16
N PHE A 302 -23.63 -10.34 -12.19
CA PHE A 302 -23.90 -9.17 -11.36
C PHE A 302 -23.98 -7.89 -12.21
N ALA A 303 -25.11 -7.18 -12.11
CA ALA A 303 -25.41 -5.99 -12.93
C ALA A 303 -25.51 -4.69 -12.11
N GLY A 304 -25.23 -4.74 -10.81
CA GLY A 304 -25.23 -3.57 -9.94
C GLY A 304 -23.98 -2.70 -10.11
N LYS A 305 -24.01 -1.53 -9.49
CA LYS A 305 -22.82 -0.67 -9.36
C LYS A 305 -21.75 -1.38 -8.54
N VAL A 306 -20.51 -1.16 -8.91
CA VAL A 306 -19.34 -1.70 -8.21
C VAL A 306 -18.33 -0.60 -7.92
N GLY A 307 -17.42 -0.89 -7.00
CA GLY A 307 -16.31 -0.01 -6.69
C GLY A 307 -15.29 -0.76 -5.87
N GLY A 308 -14.32 -1.40 -6.54
CA GLY A 308 -13.21 -2.09 -5.87
C GLY A 308 -12.56 -1.15 -4.86
N GLY A 309 -12.45 -1.61 -3.62
CA GLY A 309 -11.98 -0.81 -2.49
C GLY A 309 -10.58 -1.21 -2.09
N ALA A 310 -10.42 -1.51 -0.81
CA ALA A 310 -9.14 -1.93 -0.27
C ALA A 310 -8.88 -3.41 -0.51
N LEU A 311 -7.62 -3.81 -0.36
CA LEU A 311 -7.18 -5.19 -0.32
C LEU A 311 -6.08 -5.38 0.70
N HIS A 312 -6.10 -6.52 1.37
CA HIS A 312 -5.09 -6.93 2.35
C HIS A 312 -4.92 -8.43 2.34
N LEU A 313 -3.71 -8.88 2.69
CA LEU A 313 -3.42 -10.28 2.92
C LEU A 313 -3.63 -10.62 4.41
N SER A 314 -3.97 -11.87 4.70
CA SER A 314 -3.80 -12.40 6.05
C SER A 314 -2.31 -12.38 6.45
N PRO A 315 -1.96 -12.29 7.75
CA PRO A 315 -0.56 -12.24 8.20
C PRO A 315 0.29 -13.44 7.75
N ASP A 316 -0.32 -14.60 7.53
CA ASP A 316 0.34 -15.80 7.00
C ASP A 316 0.47 -15.81 5.46
N GLY A 317 -0.04 -14.79 4.77
CA GLY A 317 -0.02 -14.64 3.31
C GLY A 317 -0.90 -15.62 2.55
N ARG A 318 -1.70 -16.45 3.24
CA ARG A 318 -2.48 -17.53 2.61
C ARG A 318 -3.80 -17.07 2.00
N PHE A 319 -4.34 -15.95 2.46
CA PHE A 319 -5.62 -15.43 2.00
C PHE A 319 -5.50 -13.96 1.65
N LEU A 320 -6.18 -13.55 0.58
CA LEU A 320 -6.35 -12.17 0.17
C LEU A 320 -7.82 -11.79 0.31
N TYR A 321 -8.05 -10.63 0.89
CA TYR A 321 -9.38 -10.04 1.09
C TYR A 321 -9.44 -8.75 0.29
N ALA A 322 -10.57 -8.47 -0.35
CA ALA A 322 -10.78 -7.21 -1.06
C ALA A 322 -12.23 -6.73 -0.88
N THR A 323 -12.43 -5.44 -0.60
CA THR A 323 -13.78 -4.89 -0.45
C THR A 323 -14.38 -4.46 -1.79
N ASN A 324 -15.67 -4.66 -1.98
CA ASN A 324 -16.41 -4.14 -3.12
C ASN A 324 -17.54 -3.22 -2.64
N ARG A 325 -17.51 -1.97 -3.11
CA ARG A 325 -18.53 -0.95 -2.82
C ARG A 325 -19.63 -0.97 -3.89
N GLY A 326 -20.54 0.01 -3.83
CA GLY A 326 -21.68 0.08 -4.75
C GLY A 326 -22.82 -0.79 -4.25
N ASP A 327 -23.43 -1.57 -5.14
CA ASP A 327 -24.55 -2.44 -4.79
C ASP A 327 -24.08 -3.79 -4.21
N ALA A 328 -22.79 -4.13 -4.35
CA ALA A 328 -22.21 -5.37 -3.84
C ALA A 328 -22.04 -5.38 -2.32
N ASN A 329 -21.42 -4.32 -1.75
CA ASN A 329 -21.15 -4.15 -0.31
C ASN A 329 -20.66 -5.43 0.39
N ASP A 330 -19.60 -6.01 -0.15
CA ASP A 330 -19.02 -7.26 0.32
C ASP A 330 -17.49 -7.21 0.48
N ILE A 331 -16.98 -8.24 1.14
CA ILE A 331 -15.58 -8.57 1.29
C ILE A 331 -15.39 -9.89 0.53
N VAL A 332 -14.63 -9.84 -0.56
CA VAL A 332 -14.32 -11.00 -1.39
C VAL A 332 -13.05 -11.65 -0.87
N ILE A 333 -13.09 -12.97 -0.71
CA ILE A 333 -12.05 -13.77 -0.06
C ILE A 333 -11.45 -14.72 -1.08
N TYR A 334 -10.13 -14.70 -1.21
CA TYR A 334 -9.38 -15.57 -2.09
C TYR A 334 -8.32 -16.35 -1.30
N ALA A 335 -8.11 -17.61 -1.64
CA ALA A 335 -6.91 -18.35 -1.27
C ALA A 335 -5.79 -17.98 -2.25
N VAL A 336 -4.59 -17.77 -1.70
CA VAL A 336 -3.38 -17.41 -2.44
C VAL A 336 -2.54 -18.65 -2.66
N ASN A 337 -2.22 -18.95 -3.92
CA ASN A 337 -1.23 -19.95 -4.25
C ASN A 337 0.18 -19.39 -4.03
N ALA A 338 0.92 -19.91 -3.05
CA ALA A 338 2.24 -19.40 -2.71
C ALA A 338 3.31 -19.58 -3.81
N ALA A 339 3.10 -20.52 -4.74
CA ALA A 339 4.08 -20.86 -5.77
C ALA A 339 4.01 -19.92 -6.97
N ASP A 340 2.79 -19.58 -7.42
CA ASP A 340 2.55 -18.76 -8.63
C ASP A 340 1.77 -17.47 -8.36
N GLY A 341 1.38 -17.21 -7.11
CA GLY A 341 0.68 -16.01 -6.67
C GLY A 341 -0.81 -16.00 -6.99
N LYS A 342 -1.34 -17.00 -7.70
CA LYS A 342 -2.71 -16.97 -8.22
C LYS A 342 -3.78 -17.02 -7.14
N LEU A 343 -4.94 -16.48 -7.46
CA LEU A 343 -6.08 -16.35 -6.55
C LEU A 343 -7.18 -17.37 -6.89
N THR A 344 -7.62 -18.11 -5.88
CA THR A 344 -8.80 -18.97 -5.96
C THR A 344 -9.90 -18.43 -5.05
N LEU A 345 -11.09 -18.16 -5.60
CA LEU A 345 -12.21 -17.66 -4.82
C LEU A 345 -12.58 -18.67 -3.70
N VAL A 346 -12.60 -18.18 -2.46
CA VAL A 346 -13.09 -18.90 -1.28
C VAL A 346 -14.54 -18.54 -0.99
N GLY A 347 -14.89 -17.26 -1.11
CA GLY A 347 -16.25 -16.79 -0.85
C GLY A 347 -16.40 -15.29 -0.90
N ARG A 348 -17.63 -14.83 -0.68
CA ARG A 348 -18.02 -13.42 -0.54
C ARG A 348 -18.77 -13.27 0.76
N GLN A 349 -18.39 -12.30 1.57
CA GLN A 349 -19.01 -11.99 2.85
C GLN A 349 -19.62 -10.60 2.78
N SER A 350 -20.92 -10.45 3.04
CA SER A 350 -21.50 -9.11 3.18
C SER A 350 -20.78 -8.33 4.28
N SER A 351 -20.48 -7.06 4.02
CA SER A 351 -19.91 -6.14 5.02
C SER A 351 -20.92 -5.69 6.08
N LEU A 352 -22.20 -6.11 5.92
CA LEU A 352 -23.35 -5.76 6.77
C LEU A 352 -23.64 -4.25 6.85
N GLY A 353 -23.09 -3.48 5.92
CA GLY A 353 -23.29 -2.03 5.80
C GLY A 353 -23.14 -1.58 4.35
N LYS A 354 -22.88 -0.29 4.17
CA LYS A 354 -22.73 0.33 2.84
C LYS A 354 -21.36 0.99 2.69
N THR A 355 -20.78 0.84 1.51
CA THR A 355 -19.49 1.42 1.12
C THR A 355 -18.37 0.97 2.08
N PRO A 356 -18.02 -0.35 2.09
CA PRO A 356 -16.88 -0.87 2.84
C PRO A 356 -15.57 -0.32 2.25
N ARG A 357 -15.17 0.89 2.66
CA ARG A 357 -14.04 1.62 2.05
C ARG A 357 -12.69 1.05 2.44
N GLU A 358 -12.59 0.59 3.69
CA GLU A 358 -11.40 -0.07 4.22
C GLU A 358 -11.77 -1.10 5.30
N PHE A 359 -10.86 -2.04 5.52
CA PHE A 359 -10.84 -3.02 6.57
C PHE A 359 -9.39 -3.24 7.04
N ALA A 360 -9.22 -3.83 8.22
CA ALA A 360 -7.92 -4.32 8.67
C ALA A 360 -8.05 -5.74 9.21
N ILE A 361 -6.97 -6.50 9.08
CA ILE A 361 -6.80 -7.78 9.76
C ILE A 361 -5.92 -7.53 10.97
N ASP A 362 -6.34 -8.02 12.14
CA ASP A 362 -5.54 -7.85 13.34
C ASP A 362 -4.22 -8.64 13.26
N PRO A 363 -3.18 -8.25 14.02
CA PRO A 363 -1.87 -8.91 13.97
C PRO A 363 -1.88 -10.40 14.33
N SER A 364 -2.85 -10.86 15.13
CA SER A 364 -3.02 -12.31 15.42
C SER A 364 -3.56 -13.09 14.24
N GLY A 365 -4.23 -12.39 13.32
CA GLY A 365 -4.97 -12.99 12.23
C GLY A 365 -6.24 -13.72 12.66
N LYS A 366 -6.80 -13.44 13.84
CA LYS A 366 -8.07 -14.02 14.28
C LYS A 366 -9.28 -13.14 13.92
N TRP A 367 -9.06 -11.88 13.56
CA TRP A 367 -10.12 -10.89 13.39
C TRP A 367 -9.95 -10.08 12.11
N LEU A 368 -11.08 -9.73 11.50
CA LEU A 368 -11.17 -8.77 10.41
C LEU A 368 -12.17 -7.68 10.80
N ILE A 369 -11.75 -6.43 10.73
CA ILE A 369 -12.54 -5.26 11.08
C ILE A 369 -12.83 -4.49 9.80
N VAL A 370 -14.09 -4.27 9.46
CA VAL A 370 -14.49 -3.53 8.25
C VAL A 370 -15.30 -2.29 8.62
N GLY A 371 -14.95 -1.16 8.01
CA GLY A 371 -15.67 0.11 8.15
C GLY A 371 -16.57 0.37 6.96
N ASN A 372 -17.85 0.62 7.24
CA ASN A 372 -18.85 0.96 6.24
C ASN A 372 -19.15 2.46 6.30
N GLN A 373 -18.57 3.18 5.35
CA GLN A 373 -18.59 4.64 5.30
C GLN A 373 -20.01 5.20 5.34
N ASP A 374 -20.90 4.70 4.48
CA ASP A 374 -22.22 5.32 4.24
C ASP A 374 -23.32 4.75 5.16
N SER A 375 -22.94 3.91 6.13
CA SER A 375 -23.86 3.37 7.13
C SER A 375 -23.38 3.57 8.58
N ASP A 376 -22.34 4.36 8.79
CA ASP A 376 -21.76 4.69 10.10
C ASP A 376 -21.55 3.45 10.98
N SER A 377 -21.00 2.39 10.41
CA SER A 377 -20.88 1.10 11.10
C SER A 377 -19.54 0.44 10.87
N VAL A 378 -19.01 -0.15 11.94
CA VAL A 378 -17.85 -1.04 11.93
C VAL A 378 -18.30 -2.41 12.39
N PHE A 379 -17.86 -3.44 11.68
CA PHE A 379 -18.09 -4.84 12.06
C PHE A 379 -16.78 -5.57 12.29
N VAL A 380 -16.72 -6.35 13.37
CA VAL A 380 -15.57 -7.16 13.77
C VAL A 380 -15.92 -8.63 13.59
N PHE A 381 -15.41 -9.21 12.52
CA PHE A 381 -15.60 -10.62 12.19
C PHE A 381 -14.49 -11.46 12.79
N ARG A 382 -14.85 -12.59 13.40
CA ARG A 382 -13.89 -13.65 13.66
C ARG A 382 -13.53 -14.32 12.33
N ARG A 383 -12.25 -14.59 12.13
CA ARG A 383 -11.72 -15.24 10.95
C ARG A 383 -11.29 -16.65 11.27
N ASP A 384 -11.77 -17.59 10.47
CA ASP A 384 -11.27 -18.94 10.49
C ASP A 384 -9.91 -18.99 9.78
N ILE A 385 -8.84 -19.19 10.54
CA ILE A 385 -7.45 -19.16 10.02
C ILE A 385 -7.22 -20.26 8.97
N ALA A 386 -7.91 -21.40 9.07
CA ALA A 386 -7.68 -22.53 8.19
C ALA A 386 -8.30 -22.32 6.80
N SER A 387 -9.51 -21.79 6.73
CA SER A 387 -10.30 -21.61 5.51
C SER A 387 -10.33 -20.18 4.98
N GLY A 388 -9.92 -19.21 5.80
CA GLY A 388 -9.98 -17.78 5.49
C GLY A 388 -11.38 -17.18 5.56
N ARG A 389 -12.42 -17.97 5.87
CA ARG A 389 -13.81 -17.48 5.94
C ARG A 389 -14.04 -16.62 7.18
N LEU A 390 -15.07 -15.79 7.11
CA LEU A 390 -15.51 -14.96 8.23
C LEU A 390 -16.73 -15.62 8.90
N GLU A 391 -16.68 -15.72 10.22
CA GLU A 391 -17.74 -16.33 11.02
C GLU A 391 -19.00 -15.44 11.09
N PRO A 392 -20.21 -16.03 11.23
CA PRO A 392 -21.43 -15.27 11.39
C PRO A 392 -21.49 -14.53 12.74
N ASN A 393 -22.40 -13.56 12.84
CA ASN A 393 -22.67 -12.76 14.05
C ASN A 393 -21.47 -11.92 14.54
N PRO A 394 -20.85 -11.09 13.67
CA PRO A 394 -19.77 -10.19 14.08
C PRO A 394 -20.25 -9.18 15.14
N ALA A 395 -19.32 -8.71 15.96
CA ALA A 395 -19.58 -7.56 16.82
C ALA A 395 -19.78 -6.30 15.97
N ARG A 396 -20.64 -5.39 16.43
CA ARG A 396 -20.95 -4.12 15.75
C ARG A 396 -20.59 -2.94 16.63
N ILE A 397 -19.97 -1.93 16.02
CA ILE A 397 -19.65 -0.65 16.64
C ILE A 397 -20.21 0.45 15.73
N ARG A 398 -20.75 1.51 16.31
CA ARG A 398 -21.11 2.73 15.56
C ARG A 398 -19.92 3.68 15.58
N ILE A 399 -19.44 4.05 14.40
CA ILE A 399 -18.46 5.12 14.17
C ILE A 399 -18.98 5.87 12.96
N ASP A 400 -19.00 7.20 12.99
CA ASP A 400 -19.47 7.99 11.85
C ASP A 400 -18.41 7.97 10.73
N LYS A 401 -18.83 7.58 9.52
CA LYS A 401 -18.01 7.49 8.31
C LYS A 401 -16.58 6.92 8.49
N PRO A 402 -16.41 5.68 9.01
CA PRO A 402 -15.11 5.07 9.20
C PRO A 402 -14.52 4.61 7.86
N VAL A 403 -13.28 4.98 7.57
CA VAL A 403 -12.65 4.76 6.25
C VAL A 403 -11.18 4.34 6.29
N ASP A 404 -10.56 4.21 7.47
CA ASP A 404 -9.25 3.57 7.63
C ASP A 404 -9.07 2.98 9.03
N PHE A 405 -8.22 1.96 9.15
CA PHE A 405 -7.95 1.22 10.37
C PHE A 405 -6.46 0.88 10.48
N LYS A 406 -5.80 1.29 11.56
CA LYS A 406 -4.38 0.96 11.83
C LYS A 406 -4.19 0.43 13.24
N PHE A 407 -3.40 -0.63 13.36
CA PHE A 407 -3.04 -1.22 14.65
C PHE A 407 -1.68 -0.73 15.12
N VAL A 408 -1.59 -0.31 16.38
CA VAL A 408 -0.32 0.00 17.06
C VAL A 408 -0.30 -0.72 18.40
N PRO A 409 0.71 -1.56 18.71
CA PRO A 409 0.79 -2.26 19.99
C PRO A 409 0.66 -1.30 21.17
N VAL A 410 -0.03 -1.72 22.24
CA VAL A 410 0.06 -0.99 23.51
C VAL A 410 1.41 -1.31 24.13
N GLN A 411 2.25 -0.29 24.32
CA GLN A 411 3.57 -0.41 24.93
C GLN A 411 3.54 -0.17 26.44
#